data_AF-A0A1V5Q898-F1
#
_entry.id   AF-A0A1V5Q898-F1
#
_cell.length_a   1.000
_cell.length_b   1.000
_cell.length_c   1.000
_cell.angle_alpha   90.00
_cell.angle_beta   90.00
_cell.angle_gamma   90.00
#
_symmetry.space_group_name_H-M   'P 1'
#
loop_
_entity.id
_entity.type
_entity.pdbx_description
1 polymer ?
#
loop_
_entity_poly.entity_id
_entity_poly.type
_entity_poly.pdbx_seq_one_letter_code
_entity_poly.pdbx_strand_id
1 'polypeptide(L)'
;MESDIPMTNTSGAVWECAYPVPPYATRVDVAFNNGSDWDTDYGRDWNARVTGATEAPPWAALPLMTPGTPAVSTNPPVIQNIPGDNFDFNMEGTPLLARDVDGGFGDFGELYFNCDSSNLYVGGIKTDLGGSNNVLVLFLGLNTLTDDAWNLWHKDGLPNTLNYMHNVEFTETMDIAIVYGDEYGDELNYTNFSYGGYDFGQGVFYLSTNSSSFAVVPGSSLSQFDGTGTTACATSDDDGDRRTERWESSIPWTSLNAPGGVTSLTYLVVAGVIGSHSTDGTNRYLSATYIGDRALGSKDAFGQFARNFVTLFPGQVYLGHNDFRNDGVPNAWRHEHFGSVQGPPGDEDSDEDGMENQAEYVADTDPTNDASFFAAGNRGAVSGGFVLDWTAASGRVYSVHKTTNLLDSFVPLATNLTVNVYTDAVGGIERAFYSVGVRLSP
;
A
#
# COMPACT_ATOMS: atom_id res chain seq x y z
N MET A 1 17.59 -3.02 1.02
CA MET A 1 18.62 -1.96 1.17
C MET A 1 18.60 -1.08 -0.07
N GLU A 2 18.43 0.25 0.08
CA GLU A 2 18.99 1.15 -0.93
C GLU A 2 20.47 0.79 -1.07
N SER A 3 20.93 0.58 -2.29
CA SER A 3 22.32 0.20 -2.53
C SER A 3 23.25 1.16 -1.79
N ASP A 4 24.25 0.61 -1.08
CA ASP A 4 25.26 1.40 -0.37
C ASP A 4 25.71 2.56 -1.25
N ILE A 5 25.57 3.78 -0.74
CA ILE A 5 25.84 4.97 -1.55
C ILE A 5 27.36 5.11 -1.65
N PRO A 6 27.94 4.97 -2.86
CA PRO A 6 29.37 5.06 -3.02
C PRO A 6 29.83 6.48 -2.68
N MET A 7 30.70 6.59 -1.68
CA MET A 7 31.31 7.88 -1.36
C MET A 7 32.46 8.19 -2.34
N THR A 8 32.62 9.47 -2.67
CA THR A 8 33.70 9.98 -3.50
C THR A 8 34.75 10.66 -2.62
N ASN A 9 36.03 10.30 -2.77
CA ASN A 9 37.12 11.02 -2.09
C ASN A 9 37.29 12.41 -2.71
N THR A 10 36.92 13.45 -1.97
CA THR A 10 37.01 14.84 -2.44
C THR A 10 38.33 15.49 -2.08
N SER A 11 38.97 15.07 -0.98
CA SER A 11 40.30 15.54 -0.59
C SER A 11 40.90 14.72 0.56
N GLY A 12 41.92 13.90 0.27
CA GLY A 12 42.71 13.23 1.29
C GLY A 12 41.88 12.31 2.19
N ALA A 13 41.56 12.78 3.40
CA ALA A 13 40.75 12.07 4.39
C ALA A 13 39.24 12.37 4.31
N VAL A 14 38.80 13.21 3.36
CA VAL A 14 37.40 13.59 3.20
C VAL A 14 36.76 12.80 2.07
N TRP A 15 35.64 12.16 2.40
CA TRP A 15 34.79 11.42 1.48
C TRP A 15 33.39 12.00 1.56
N GLU A 16 32.73 12.16 0.41
CA GLU A 16 31.42 12.79 0.30
C GLU A 16 30.48 11.93 -0.54
N CYS A 17 29.20 11.95 -0.19
CA CYS A 17 28.11 11.39 -0.99
C CYS A 17 26.91 12.34 -0.93
N ALA A 18 26.01 12.19 -1.90
CA ALA A 18 24.71 12.86 -1.88
C ALA A 18 23.64 11.81 -1.63
N TYR A 19 22.81 12.05 -0.62
CA TYR A 19 21.64 11.23 -0.32
C TYR A 19 20.39 12.09 -0.32
N PRO A 20 19.37 11.80 -1.15
CA PRO A 20 18.10 12.49 -1.06
C PRO A 20 17.42 12.15 0.27
N VAL A 21 17.04 13.19 1.00
CA VAL A 21 16.21 13.06 2.21
C VAL A 21 14.90 13.82 2.00
N PRO A 22 13.80 13.45 2.68
CA PRO A 22 12.58 14.24 2.65
C PRO A 22 12.86 15.71 3.01
N PRO A 23 12.20 16.70 2.38
CA PRO A 23 12.44 18.12 2.64
C PRO A 23 12.28 18.52 4.12
N TYR A 24 11.52 17.76 4.89
CA TYR A 24 11.26 17.96 6.31
C TYR A 24 12.17 17.14 7.24
N ALA A 25 13.05 16.28 6.69
CA ALA A 25 13.97 15.50 7.51
C ALA A 25 14.89 16.43 8.29
N THR A 26 14.99 16.23 9.60
CA THR A 26 15.84 17.06 10.49
C THR A 26 17.15 16.36 10.85
N ARG A 27 17.22 15.05 10.64
CA ARG A 27 18.35 14.18 10.97
C ARG A 27 18.41 13.02 9.98
N VAL A 28 19.62 12.53 9.73
CA VAL A 28 19.90 11.28 9.02
C VAL A 28 20.78 10.43 9.92
N ASP A 29 20.46 9.14 10.01
CA ASP A 29 21.29 8.12 10.65
C ASP A 29 22.06 7.36 9.56
N VAL A 30 23.35 7.10 9.77
CA VAL A 30 24.29 6.63 8.74
C VAL A 30 25.26 5.61 9.35
N ALA A 31 25.50 4.51 8.66
CA ALA A 31 26.63 3.62 8.92
C ALA A 31 27.62 3.69 7.75
N PHE A 32 28.90 3.49 8.02
CA PHE A 32 29.95 3.48 6.99
C PHE A 32 30.48 2.05 6.82
N ASN A 33 30.87 1.68 5.61
CA ASN A 33 31.58 0.44 5.37
C ASN A 33 32.71 0.61 4.35
N ASN A 34 33.68 -0.31 4.36
CA ASN A 34 34.79 -0.36 3.40
C ASN A 34 34.61 -1.48 2.34
N GLY A 35 33.40 -2.03 2.22
CA GLY A 35 33.08 -3.23 1.43
C GLY A 35 33.30 -4.56 2.15
N SER A 36 33.84 -4.56 3.38
CA SER A 36 34.07 -5.77 4.17
C SER A 36 33.79 -5.61 5.67
N ASP A 37 34.07 -4.44 6.23
CA ASP A 37 33.85 -4.09 7.63
C ASP A 37 32.91 -2.90 7.74
N TRP A 38 32.12 -2.88 8.81
CA TRP A 38 31.15 -1.82 9.12
C TRP A 38 31.58 -0.99 10.34
N ASP A 39 31.40 0.32 10.24
CA ASP A 39 31.45 1.29 11.34
C ASP A 39 30.03 1.83 11.58
N THR A 40 29.40 1.30 12.62
CA THR A 40 28.02 1.60 13.04
C THR A 40 27.97 2.39 14.35
N ASP A 41 29.06 3.05 14.77
CA ASP A 41 29.16 3.68 16.10
C ASP A 41 28.71 2.75 17.25
N TYR A 42 29.24 1.52 17.25
CA TYR A 42 28.87 0.46 18.20
C TYR A 42 27.38 0.07 18.13
N GLY A 43 26.82 0.03 16.92
CA GLY A 43 25.42 -0.33 16.66
C GLY A 43 24.40 0.77 16.95
N ARG A 44 24.85 2.03 17.07
CA ARG A 44 23.97 3.20 17.29
C ARG A 44 23.76 4.04 16.05
N ASP A 45 24.55 3.77 15.02
CA ASP A 45 24.75 4.54 13.82
C ASP A 45 25.25 5.97 14.08
N TRP A 46 25.97 6.51 13.10
CA TRP A 46 26.33 7.91 13.10
C TRP A 46 25.10 8.75 12.80
N ASN A 47 25.09 9.99 13.27
CA ASN A 47 23.98 10.88 12.95
C ASN A 47 24.44 12.25 12.52
N ALA A 48 23.73 12.81 11.53
CA ALA A 48 23.96 14.14 11.02
C ALA A 48 22.65 14.94 10.99
N ARG A 49 22.74 16.23 11.32
CA ARG A 49 21.60 17.15 11.20
C ARG A 49 21.44 17.57 9.75
N VAL A 50 20.21 17.60 9.28
CA VAL A 50 19.85 18.15 7.97
C VAL A 50 19.59 19.64 8.14
N THR A 51 20.25 20.47 7.33
CA THR A 51 20.05 21.92 7.32
C THR A 51 19.01 22.32 6.28
N GLY A 52 18.11 23.26 6.62
CA GLY A 52 17.09 23.76 5.70
C GLY A 52 15.80 22.93 5.66
N ALA A 53 15.57 22.10 6.68
CA ALA A 53 14.35 21.31 6.78
C ALA A 53 13.09 22.20 6.83
N THR A 54 12.10 21.86 6.02
CA THR A 54 10.76 22.44 6.10
C THR A 54 10.00 21.89 7.31
N GLU A 55 8.83 22.45 7.61
CA GLU A 55 7.93 21.80 8.55
C GLU A 55 7.54 20.42 8.02
N ALA A 56 7.50 19.44 8.93
CA ALA A 56 7.03 18.11 8.59
C ALA A 56 5.53 18.15 8.29
N PRO A 57 5.05 17.31 7.36
CA PRO A 57 3.62 17.06 7.22
C PRO A 57 3.02 16.79 8.61
N PRO A 58 1.89 17.42 8.95
CA PRO A 58 1.30 17.27 10.27
C PRO A 58 0.81 15.85 10.55
N TRP A 59 0.65 15.04 9.50
CA TRP A 59 0.14 13.68 9.56
C TRP A 59 1.19 12.68 9.10
N ALA A 60 1.29 11.56 9.81
CA ALA A 60 2.14 10.47 9.38
C ALA A 60 1.59 9.85 8.08
N ALA A 61 2.46 9.55 7.13
CA ALA A 61 2.09 8.75 5.98
C ALA A 61 1.77 7.33 6.46
N LEU A 62 0.56 6.83 6.15
CA LEU A 62 0.11 5.50 6.55
C LEU A 62 -0.14 4.65 5.30
N PRO A 63 0.20 3.35 5.31
CA PRO A 63 0.12 2.50 4.13
C PRO A 63 -1.28 2.48 3.53
N LEU A 64 -1.41 2.78 2.24
CA LEU A 64 -2.71 2.90 1.58
C LEU A 64 -2.77 2.04 0.33
N MET A 65 -3.82 1.24 0.22
CA MET A 65 -4.17 0.58 -1.03
C MET A 65 -4.84 1.54 -2.00
N THR A 66 -4.36 1.58 -3.24
CA THR A 66 -4.89 2.45 -4.30
C THR A 66 -5.38 1.67 -5.53
N PRO A 67 -6.27 2.24 -6.35
CA PRO A 67 -6.65 1.61 -7.62
C PRO A 67 -5.45 1.43 -8.57
N GLY A 68 -5.28 0.23 -9.11
CA GLY A 68 -4.21 -0.10 -10.05
C GLY A 68 -4.35 -1.54 -10.58
N THR A 69 -3.95 -1.75 -11.84
CA THR A 69 -3.97 -3.05 -12.53
C THR A 69 -2.57 -3.38 -13.03
N PRO A 70 -1.61 -3.67 -12.14
CA PRO A 70 -0.27 -4.06 -12.54
C PRO A 70 -0.30 -5.36 -13.34
N ALA A 71 0.56 -5.46 -14.35
CA ALA A 71 0.63 -6.57 -15.29
C ALA A 71 1.48 -7.72 -14.73
N VAL A 72 0.91 -8.50 -13.81
CA VAL A 72 1.63 -9.62 -13.19
C VAL A 72 1.75 -10.80 -14.17
N SER A 73 2.96 -10.98 -14.69
CA SER A 73 3.32 -12.11 -15.55
C SER A 73 3.36 -13.44 -14.78
N THR A 74 3.24 -14.54 -15.51
CA THR A 74 3.54 -15.87 -14.97
C THR A 74 4.96 -16.24 -15.36
N ASN A 75 5.79 -16.55 -14.38
CA ASN A 75 7.20 -16.82 -14.66
C ASN A 75 7.40 -18.26 -15.16
N PRO A 76 7.89 -18.46 -16.39
CA PRO A 76 8.18 -19.80 -16.87
C PRO A 76 9.46 -20.32 -16.18
N PRO A 77 9.55 -21.63 -15.88
CA PRO A 77 10.57 -22.22 -14.99
C PRO A 77 12.01 -22.21 -15.55
N VAL A 78 12.28 -21.48 -16.63
CA VAL A 78 13.52 -21.54 -17.40
C VAL A 78 14.20 -20.19 -17.63
N ILE A 79 13.57 -19.08 -17.23
CA ILE A 79 14.18 -17.74 -17.31
C ILE A 79 14.06 -17.04 -15.96
N GLN A 80 14.98 -16.12 -15.71
CA GLN A 80 15.00 -15.29 -14.51
C GLN A 80 14.01 -14.14 -14.69
N ASN A 81 14.26 -13.27 -15.67
CA ASN A 81 13.31 -12.21 -16.00
C ASN A 81 12.52 -12.53 -17.27
N ILE A 82 11.31 -12.00 -17.35
CA ILE A 82 10.60 -11.85 -18.63
C ILE A 82 10.97 -10.46 -19.19
N PRO A 83 11.63 -10.38 -20.37
CA PRO A 83 11.96 -9.10 -20.96
C PRO A 83 10.72 -8.24 -21.18
N GLY A 84 10.75 -7.00 -20.69
CA GLY A 84 9.64 -6.07 -20.71
C GLY A 84 8.86 -5.97 -19.40
N ASP A 85 9.03 -6.93 -18.47
CA ASP A 85 8.43 -6.82 -17.14
C ASP A 85 9.05 -5.67 -16.36
N ASN A 86 8.22 -4.97 -15.60
CA ASN A 86 8.61 -3.83 -14.78
C ASN A 86 7.68 -3.73 -13.59
N PHE A 87 8.13 -3.05 -12.53
CA PHE A 87 7.23 -2.72 -11.44
C PHE A 87 6.25 -1.63 -11.91
N ASP A 88 4.97 -1.98 -12.11
CA ASP A 88 3.96 -1.12 -12.72
C ASP A 88 2.75 -0.83 -11.81
N PHE A 89 2.96 -0.98 -10.50
CA PHE A 89 2.03 -0.55 -9.46
C PHE A 89 1.73 0.95 -9.52
N ASN A 90 0.53 1.33 -9.12
CA ASN A 90 0.21 2.73 -8.84
C ASN A 90 0.81 3.13 -7.49
N MET A 91 1.94 3.83 -7.56
CA MET A 91 2.74 4.26 -6.40
C MET A 91 2.22 5.54 -5.71
N GLU A 92 1.03 6.03 -6.05
CA GLU A 92 0.39 7.14 -5.31
C GLU A 92 -0.02 6.71 -3.89
N GLY A 93 -0.20 5.40 -3.64
CA GLY A 93 -0.43 4.86 -2.31
C GLY A 93 0.83 4.87 -1.47
N THR A 94 0.75 5.28 -0.21
CA THR A 94 1.91 5.17 0.70
C THR A 94 2.31 3.70 0.87
N PRO A 95 3.60 3.35 0.71
CA PRO A 95 4.05 1.98 0.89
C PRO A 95 4.09 1.58 2.36
N LEU A 96 4.00 0.27 2.61
CA LEU A 96 4.37 -0.33 3.88
C LEU A 96 5.86 -0.67 3.85
N LEU A 97 6.60 -0.23 4.86
CA LEU A 97 8.05 -0.41 4.95
C LEU A 97 8.41 -1.52 5.93
N ALA A 98 9.54 -2.17 5.67
CA ALA A 98 10.19 -3.02 6.65
C ALA A 98 10.58 -2.24 7.91
N ARG A 99 10.61 -2.95 9.03
CA ARG A 99 11.09 -2.44 10.31
C ARG A 99 12.20 -3.33 10.80
N ASP A 100 13.28 -2.68 11.21
CA ASP A 100 14.40 -3.33 11.85
C ASP A 100 14.44 -2.95 13.32
N VAL A 101 14.59 -3.95 14.17
CA VAL A 101 15.01 -3.72 15.55
C VAL A 101 16.43 -4.30 15.58
N ASP A 102 17.44 -3.44 15.58
CA ASP A 102 18.86 -3.78 15.77
C ASP A 102 19.56 -4.63 14.68
N GLY A 103 19.28 -4.38 13.39
CA GLY A 103 20.09 -4.93 12.27
C GLY A 103 19.82 -6.39 11.91
N GLY A 104 18.70 -6.64 11.24
CA GLY A 104 18.40 -7.93 10.62
C GLY A 104 19.19 -8.17 9.32
N PHE A 105 19.06 -9.36 8.74
CA PHE A 105 19.48 -9.61 7.35
C PHE A 105 18.30 -9.48 6.40
N GLY A 106 18.58 -9.01 5.18
CA GLY A 106 17.58 -8.77 4.14
C GLY A 106 16.65 -7.60 4.47
N ASP A 107 15.78 -7.27 3.52
CA ASP A 107 14.87 -6.14 3.55
C ASP A 107 13.70 -6.41 2.59
N PHE A 108 12.48 -6.11 3.02
CA PHE A 108 11.30 -6.18 2.14
C PHE A 108 11.22 -5.00 1.17
N GLY A 109 11.99 -3.95 1.42
CA GLY A 109 11.93 -2.70 0.68
C GLY A 109 10.62 -1.96 0.92
N GLU A 110 10.07 -1.41 -0.15
CA GLU A 110 8.81 -0.68 -0.16
C GLU A 110 7.71 -1.59 -0.71
N LEU A 111 6.70 -1.91 0.12
CA LEU A 111 5.57 -2.73 -0.29
C LEU A 111 4.37 -1.86 -0.69
N TYR A 112 3.89 -2.04 -1.92
CA TYR A 112 2.72 -1.36 -2.45
C TYR A 112 1.53 -2.31 -2.58
N PHE A 113 0.33 -1.74 -2.44
CA PHE A 113 -0.93 -2.46 -2.49
C PHE A 113 -1.82 -1.81 -3.53
N ASN A 114 -2.20 -2.57 -4.55
CA ASN A 114 -3.15 -2.12 -5.56
C ASN A 114 -4.39 -3.00 -5.60
N CYS A 115 -5.45 -2.46 -6.17
CA CYS A 115 -6.65 -3.22 -6.46
C CYS A 115 -7.27 -2.80 -7.78
N ASP A 116 -7.91 -3.75 -8.44
CA ASP A 116 -8.86 -3.46 -9.49
C ASP A 116 -10.17 -4.25 -9.29
N SER A 117 -10.98 -4.32 -10.34
CA SER A 117 -12.24 -5.07 -10.30
C SER A 117 -12.10 -6.59 -10.13
N SER A 118 -10.92 -7.15 -10.39
CA SER A 118 -10.67 -8.59 -10.46
C SER A 118 -9.70 -9.11 -9.40
N ASN A 119 -8.68 -8.34 -9.03
CA ASN A 119 -7.63 -8.80 -8.14
C ASN A 119 -7.23 -7.78 -7.05
N LEU A 120 -6.77 -8.34 -5.94
CA LEU A 120 -5.81 -7.70 -5.04
C LEU A 120 -4.42 -7.85 -5.63
N TYR A 121 -3.62 -6.80 -5.56
CA TYR A 121 -2.22 -6.81 -5.95
C TYR A 121 -1.33 -6.41 -4.78
N VAL A 122 -0.26 -7.18 -4.57
CA VAL A 122 0.79 -6.88 -3.59
C VAL A 122 2.13 -7.01 -4.30
N GLY A 123 2.99 -6.02 -4.14
CA GLY A 123 4.30 -6.03 -4.79
C GLY A 123 5.30 -5.22 -3.99
N GLY A 124 6.58 -5.43 -4.28
CA GLY A 124 7.66 -4.72 -3.62
C GLY A 124 8.76 -4.29 -4.57
N ILE A 125 9.38 -3.16 -4.23
CA ILE A 125 10.61 -2.65 -4.85
C ILE A 125 11.68 -2.42 -3.80
N LYS A 126 12.94 -2.36 -4.22
CA LYS A 126 14.10 -2.24 -3.30
C LYS A 126 14.18 -3.42 -2.32
N THR A 127 13.63 -4.57 -2.72
CA THR A 127 13.74 -5.81 -1.97
C THR A 127 15.22 -6.19 -1.91
N ASP A 128 15.67 -6.71 -0.77
CA ASP A 128 16.98 -7.33 -0.63
C ASP A 128 16.82 -8.64 0.14
N LEU A 129 17.22 -9.74 -0.48
CA LEU A 129 17.12 -11.05 0.16
C LEU A 129 18.14 -11.23 1.31
N GLY A 130 19.20 -10.43 1.36
CA GLY A 130 20.24 -10.47 2.40
C GLY A 130 21.14 -11.70 2.36
N GLY A 131 21.18 -12.43 1.25
CA GLY A 131 22.02 -13.62 1.07
C GLY A 131 21.48 -14.61 0.04
N SER A 132 22.25 -15.65 -0.26
CA SER A 132 21.91 -16.66 -1.28
C SER A 132 21.12 -17.87 -0.76
N ASN A 133 20.64 -17.78 0.47
CA ASN A 133 20.02 -18.90 1.18
C ASN A 133 18.87 -18.43 2.08
N ASN A 134 18.23 -17.32 1.74
CA ASN A 134 17.10 -16.75 2.45
C ASN A 134 15.83 -16.76 1.57
N VAL A 135 14.69 -16.48 2.19
CA VAL A 135 13.38 -16.34 1.57
C VAL A 135 12.58 -15.28 2.33
N LEU A 136 11.82 -14.46 1.62
CA LEU A 136 10.86 -13.53 2.21
C LEU A 136 9.49 -14.19 2.30
N VAL A 137 8.81 -13.98 3.41
CA VAL A 137 7.44 -14.43 3.61
C VAL A 137 6.59 -13.28 4.11
N LEU A 138 5.56 -12.94 3.34
CA LEU A 138 4.50 -12.02 3.75
C LEU A 138 3.25 -12.81 4.10
N PHE A 139 2.57 -12.36 5.14
CA PHE A 139 1.30 -12.90 5.60
C PHE A 139 0.25 -11.81 5.50
N LEU A 140 -0.90 -12.14 4.90
CA LEU A 140 -2.04 -11.24 4.77
C LEU A 140 -3.21 -11.76 5.61
N GLY A 141 -3.81 -10.89 6.41
CA GLY A 141 -5.05 -11.14 7.15
C GLY A 141 -6.16 -10.21 6.66
N LEU A 142 -7.35 -10.75 6.41
CA LEU A 142 -8.52 -10.05 5.89
C LEU A 142 -9.81 -10.68 6.44
N ASN A 143 -10.95 -10.01 6.27
CA ASN A 143 -12.23 -10.41 6.89
C ASN A 143 -13.20 -11.14 5.94
N THR A 144 -12.76 -11.52 4.75
CA THR A 144 -13.64 -12.14 3.73
C THR A 144 -13.51 -13.66 3.68
N LEU A 145 -12.41 -14.20 4.19
CA LEU A 145 -12.23 -15.61 4.44
C LEU A 145 -12.68 -15.94 5.87
N THR A 146 -13.01 -17.20 6.12
CA THR A 146 -13.56 -17.65 7.42
C THR A 146 -12.60 -18.57 8.16
N ASP A 147 -11.48 -18.85 7.53
CA ASP A 147 -10.45 -19.73 7.97
C ASP A 147 -9.25 -18.87 8.35
N ASP A 148 -8.99 -18.80 9.64
CA ASP A 148 -8.06 -17.89 10.27
C ASP A 148 -6.87 -18.66 10.87
N ALA A 149 -5.63 -18.25 10.61
CA ALA A 149 -4.44 -18.84 11.20
C ALA A 149 -3.76 -17.90 12.21
N TRP A 150 -3.62 -18.36 13.46
CA TRP A 150 -2.83 -17.69 14.50
C TRP A 150 -1.34 -18.07 14.44
N ASN A 151 -1.03 -19.18 13.79
CA ASN A 151 0.31 -19.77 13.62
C ASN A 151 0.25 -20.87 12.54
N LEU A 152 1.40 -21.49 12.25
CA LEU A 152 1.53 -22.53 11.24
C LEU A 152 1.68 -23.95 11.82
N TRP A 153 1.50 -24.16 13.14
CA TRP A 153 1.83 -25.42 13.82
C TRP A 153 1.05 -26.63 13.34
N HIS A 154 -0.17 -26.40 12.85
CA HIS A 154 -1.06 -27.44 12.35
C HIS A 154 -0.77 -27.81 10.89
N LYS A 155 0.17 -27.13 10.25
CA LYS A 155 0.54 -27.34 8.86
C LYS A 155 1.81 -28.19 8.72
N ASP A 156 1.83 -29.00 7.66
CA ASP A 156 2.92 -29.87 7.27
C ASP A 156 2.92 -30.08 5.75
N GLY A 157 4.08 -30.42 5.20
CA GLY A 157 4.32 -30.60 3.76
C GLY A 157 4.73 -29.31 3.05
N LEU A 158 4.83 -29.37 1.72
CA LEU A 158 5.29 -28.26 0.91
C LEU A 158 4.33 -27.05 0.94
N PRO A 159 4.84 -25.81 0.85
CA PRO A 159 6.24 -25.46 0.62
C PRO A 159 7.08 -25.58 1.90
N ASN A 160 8.33 -26.03 1.76
CA ASN A 160 9.25 -26.19 2.89
C ASN A 160 9.44 -24.89 3.66
N THR A 161 9.36 -23.73 2.99
CA THR A 161 9.40 -22.43 3.66
C THR A 161 8.44 -22.36 4.84
N LEU A 162 7.17 -22.65 4.58
CA LEU A 162 6.11 -22.51 5.56
C LEU A 162 6.08 -23.69 6.55
N ASN A 163 6.47 -24.90 6.12
CA ASN A 163 6.51 -26.07 7.00
C ASN A 163 7.41 -25.87 8.22
N TYR A 164 8.56 -25.22 8.03
CA TYR A 164 9.55 -25.01 9.09
C TYR A 164 9.38 -23.68 9.82
N MET A 165 8.20 -23.03 9.76
CA MET A 165 7.91 -21.77 10.47
C MET A 165 7.10 -21.97 11.75
N HIS A 166 7.32 -23.06 12.49
CA HIS A 166 6.60 -23.30 13.74
C HIS A 166 7.03 -22.37 14.89
N ASN A 167 8.04 -21.53 14.66
CA ASN A 167 8.45 -20.49 15.59
C ASN A 167 7.84 -19.11 15.30
N VAL A 168 6.77 -19.03 14.50
CA VAL A 168 6.02 -17.80 14.21
C VAL A 168 4.58 -17.90 14.71
N GLU A 169 4.13 -16.86 15.41
CA GLU A 169 2.70 -16.61 15.67
C GLU A 169 2.33 -15.16 15.37
N PHE A 170 1.03 -14.90 15.31
CA PHE A 170 0.45 -13.59 15.01
C PHE A 170 -0.46 -13.12 16.14
N THR A 171 -0.58 -11.81 16.32
CA THR A 171 -1.58 -11.22 17.23
C THR A 171 -2.93 -10.92 16.57
N GLU A 172 -3.00 -11.06 15.25
CA GLU A 172 -4.24 -11.06 14.47
C GLU A 172 -4.19 -12.25 13.52
N THR A 173 -5.34 -12.74 13.07
CA THR A 173 -5.41 -13.92 12.22
C THR A 173 -4.97 -13.61 10.80
N MET A 174 -4.20 -14.54 10.22
CA MET A 174 -3.71 -14.48 8.84
C MET A 174 -4.39 -15.53 7.98
N ASP A 175 -4.64 -15.21 6.71
CA ASP A 175 -5.31 -16.09 5.76
C ASP A 175 -4.35 -16.63 4.71
N ILE A 176 -3.38 -15.82 4.29
CA ILE A 176 -2.55 -16.08 3.12
C ILE A 176 -1.08 -15.84 3.44
N ALA A 177 -0.20 -16.68 2.89
CA ALA A 177 1.22 -16.40 2.78
C ALA A 177 1.64 -16.19 1.32
N ILE A 178 2.43 -15.16 1.06
CA ILE A 178 3.19 -14.96 -0.17
C ILE A 178 4.65 -15.28 0.15
N VAL A 179 5.22 -16.26 -0.54
CA VAL A 179 6.61 -16.70 -0.37
C VAL A 179 7.39 -16.35 -1.63
N TYR A 180 8.52 -15.66 -1.51
CA TYR A 180 9.29 -15.18 -2.66
C TYR A 180 10.76 -14.94 -2.28
N GLY A 181 11.65 -14.81 -3.26
CA GLY A 181 13.06 -14.46 -3.05
C GLY A 181 14.00 -14.76 -4.20
N ASP A 182 13.67 -15.66 -5.13
CA ASP A 182 14.47 -15.93 -6.34
C ASP A 182 13.71 -15.46 -7.57
N GLU A 183 14.42 -14.80 -8.48
CA GLU A 183 13.87 -14.23 -9.70
C GLU A 183 13.46 -15.25 -10.74
N TYR A 184 14.08 -16.44 -10.75
CA TYR A 184 13.57 -17.54 -11.53
C TYR A 184 12.20 -17.89 -10.98
N GLY A 185 11.15 -17.45 -11.67
CA GLY A 185 9.83 -17.76 -11.16
C GLY A 185 9.31 -19.10 -11.64
N ASP A 186 8.16 -19.42 -11.05
CA ASP A 186 7.74 -20.77 -10.77
C ASP A 186 6.39 -21.10 -11.42
N GLU A 187 6.23 -22.35 -11.87
CA GLU A 187 4.95 -23.01 -12.18
C GLU A 187 5.18 -24.55 -12.22
N LEU A 188 4.21 -25.48 -12.16
CA LEU A 188 2.77 -25.44 -11.92
C LEU A 188 2.52 -25.50 -10.41
N ASN A 189 2.10 -24.38 -9.84
CA ASN A 189 1.65 -24.22 -8.46
C ASN A 189 2.77 -24.36 -7.41
N TYR A 190 3.89 -23.67 -7.63
CA TYR A 190 4.55 -22.84 -6.61
C TYR A 190 5.21 -23.54 -5.39
N THR A 191 5.12 -24.86 -5.31
CA THR A 191 5.52 -25.59 -4.10
C THR A 191 6.97 -26.06 -4.07
N ASN A 192 7.70 -25.98 -5.19
CA ASN A 192 9.02 -26.57 -5.34
C ASN A 192 9.95 -25.59 -6.08
N PHE A 193 10.86 -24.95 -5.36
CA PHE A 193 11.88 -24.08 -5.93
C PHE A 193 13.16 -24.10 -5.10
N SER A 194 14.31 -24.38 -5.75
CA SER A 194 15.61 -24.49 -5.08
C SER A 194 16.47 -23.24 -5.19
N TYR A 195 16.46 -22.38 -4.16
CA TYR A 195 17.39 -21.25 -4.05
C TYR A 195 18.65 -21.65 -3.30
N GLY A 196 19.84 -21.35 -3.85
CA GLY A 196 21.10 -21.68 -3.18
C GLY A 196 21.27 -23.16 -2.81
N GLY A 197 20.55 -24.05 -3.52
CA GLY A 197 20.51 -25.50 -3.24
C GLY A 197 19.44 -25.97 -2.25
N TYR A 198 18.53 -25.09 -1.81
CA TYR A 198 17.46 -25.42 -0.86
C TYR A 198 16.08 -25.18 -1.46
N ASP A 199 15.25 -26.23 -1.43
CA ASP A 199 13.87 -26.11 -1.86
C ASP A 199 13.07 -25.32 -0.82
N PHE A 200 12.77 -24.05 -1.12
CA PHE A 200 11.92 -23.18 -0.32
C PHE A 200 10.46 -23.30 -0.74
N GLY A 201 10.20 -23.44 -2.03
CA GLY A 201 8.92 -23.11 -2.67
C GLY A 201 8.67 -21.60 -2.68
N GLN A 202 7.89 -21.11 -3.65
CA GLN A 202 7.50 -19.71 -3.78
C GLN A 202 6.09 -19.61 -4.36
N GLY A 203 5.30 -18.65 -3.91
CA GLY A 203 3.97 -18.37 -4.43
C GLY A 203 3.00 -18.04 -3.31
N VAL A 204 1.70 -18.15 -3.61
CA VAL A 204 0.63 -17.70 -2.73
C VAL A 204 -0.13 -18.89 -2.17
N PHE A 205 -0.20 -19.00 -0.84
CA PHE A 205 -0.74 -20.16 -0.14
C PHE A 205 -1.77 -19.76 0.91
N TYR A 206 -2.86 -20.52 1.02
CA TYR A 206 -3.75 -20.43 2.17
C TYR A 206 -3.08 -20.99 3.42
N LEU A 207 -3.21 -20.27 4.53
CA LEU A 207 -2.65 -20.63 5.84
C LEU A 207 -3.59 -21.47 6.69
N SER A 208 -4.88 -21.43 6.40
CA SER A 208 -5.93 -21.85 7.33
C SER A 208 -6.86 -22.90 6.75
N THR A 209 -6.46 -23.61 5.69
CA THR A 209 -7.33 -24.70 5.18
C THR A 209 -7.67 -25.72 6.27
N ASN A 210 -8.86 -26.35 6.19
CA ASN A 210 -9.26 -27.51 7.01
C ASN A 210 -8.38 -28.78 6.76
N SER A 211 -7.17 -28.59 6.24
CA SER A 211 -6.17 -29.59 5.92
C SER A 211 -4.88 -29.27 6.68
N SER A 212 -4.10 -30.29 7.00
CA SER A 212 -2.72 -30.10 7.43
C SER A 212 -1.79 -29.66 6.29
N SER A 213 -2.21 -29.76 5.03
CA SER A 213 -1.39 -29.32 3.89
C SER A 213 -1.60 -27.84 3.57
N PHE A 214 -0.56 -27.18 3.07
CA PHE A 214 -0.69 -25.89 2.40
C PHE A 214 -1.38 -26.08 1.04
N ALA A 215 -2.24 -25.14 0.67
CA ALA A 215 -2.91 -25.12 -0.62
C ALA A 215 -2.58 -23.82 -1.33
N VAL A 216 -2.24 -23.91 -2.62
CA VAL A 216 -2.02 -22.72 -3.46
C VAL A 216 -3.34 -21.99 -3.64
N VAL A 217 -3.31 -20.67 -3.55
CA VAL A 217 -4.46 -19.80 -3.81
C VAL A 217 -4.81 -19.88 -5.31
N PRO A 218 -6.01 -20.35 -5.69
CA PRO A 218 -6.34 -20.54 -7.10
C PRO A 218 -6.26 -19.24 -7.89
N GLY A 219 -5.62 -19.30 -9.07
CA GLY A 219 -5.54 -18.17 -9.99
C GLY A 219 -4.63 -17.02 -9.52
N SER A 220 -3.92 -17.16 -8.40
CA SER A 220 -2.89 -16.20 -8.03
C SER A 220 -1.66 -16.34 -8.93
N SER A 221 -0.99 -15.23 -9.21
CA SER A 221 0.32 -15.19 -9.87
C SER A 221 1.37 -14.53 -8.99
N LEU A 222 2.62 -14.86 -9.23
CA LEU A 222 3.80 -14.23 -8.64
C LEU A 222 4.84 -14.05 -9.74
N SER A 223 5.23 -12.80 -9.97
CA SER A 223 6.35 -12.42 -10.82
C SER A 223 7.44 -11.81 -9.94
N GLN A 224 8.69 -12.08 -10.29
CA GLN A 224 9.90 -11.74 -9.55
C GLN A 224 10.97 -11.44 -10.59
N PHE A 225 11.68 -10.33 -10.43
CA PHE A 225 12.63 -9.87 -11.43
C PHE A 225 13.64 -8.88 -10.87
N ASP A 226 14.79 -8.79 -11.54
CA ASP A 226 15.90 -7.93 -11.13
C ASP A 226 15.64 -6.45 -11.40
N GLY A 227 16.59 -5.59 -11.05
CA GLY A 227 16.65 -4.21 -11.52
C GLY A 227 15.98 -3.19 -10.59
N THR A 228 15.72 -1.99 -11.11
CA THR A 228 15.44 -0.82 -10.25
C THR A 228 14.19 -0.05 -10.64
N GLY A 229 13.38 0.25 -9.62
CA GLY A 229 12.14 1.03 -9.74
C GLY A 229 11.22 0.50 -10.83
N THR A 230 10.72 1.40 -11.67
CA THR A 230 9.75 1.10 -12.73
C THR A 230 10.41 0.79 -14.08
N THR A 231 11.73 0.62 -14.13
CA THR A 231 12.45 0.38 -15.41
C THR A 231 12.22 -1.06 -15.86
N ALA A 232 11.83 -1.27 -17.11
CA ALA A 232 11.60 -2.62 -17.62
C ALA A 232 12.89 -3.44 -17.76
N CYS A 233 12.80 -4.74 -17.45
CA CYS A 233 13.88 -5.70 -17.66
C CYS A 233 14.20 -5.76 -19.16
N ALA A 234 15.48 -5.61 -19.49
CA ALA A 234 15.94 -5.54 -20.87
C ALA A 234 16.13 -6.93 -21.48
N THR A 235 16.58 -7.88 -20.67
CA THR A 235 16.92 -9.24 -21.07
C THR A 235 16.34 -10.26 -20.08
N SER A 236 16.69 -11.53 -20.25
CA SER A 236 16.25 -12.59 -19.37
C SER A 236 17.07 -12.70 -18.09
N ASP A 237 18.11 -11.87 -17.92
CA ASP A 237 19.05 -11.81 -16.79
C ASP A 237 19.92 -10.54 -16.98
N ASP A 238 19.58 -9.44 -16.30
CA ASP A 238 20.21 -8.13 -16.54
C ASP A 238 21.46 -7.89 -15.68
N ASP A 239 21.60 -8.56 -14.54
CA ASP A 239 22.70 -8.32 -13.59
C ASP A 239 23.52 -9.57 -13.20
N GLY A 240 23.09 -10.76 -13.62
CA GLY A 240 23.77 -12.03 -13.37
C GLY A 240 23.53 -12.61 -11.97
N ASP A 241 22.62 -12.05 -11.18
CA ASP A 241 22.22 -12.55 -9.87
C ASP A 241 20.79 -13.07 -9.91
N ARG A 242 20.38 -13.86 -8.92
CA ARG A 242 19.05 -14.47 -8.83
C ARG A 242 18.22 -13.87 -7.69
N ARG A 243 18.69 -12.79 -7.06
CA ARG A 243 18.12 -12.23 -5.84
C ARG A 243 17.03 -11.23 -6.22
N THR A 244 15.78 -11.52 -5.88
CA THR A 244 14.71 -10.59 -6.26
C THR A 244 14.93 -9.20 -5.68
N GLU A 245 14.99 -8.19 -6.55
CA GLU A 245 14.88 -6.78 -6.15
C GLU A 245 13.46 -6.24 -6.27
N ARG A 246 12.68 -6.81 -7.19
CA ARG A 246 11.31 -6.42 -7.49
C ARG A 246 10.42 -7.64 -7.67
N TRP A 247 9.19 -7.53 -7.21
CA TRP A 247 8.23 -8.62 -7.32
C TRP A 247 6.81 -8.10 -7.28
N GLU A 248 5.91 -8.87 -7.89
CA GLU A 248 4.51 -8.54 -8.03
C GLU A 248 3.67 -9.80 -7.86
N SER A 249 2.58 -9.70 -7.13
CA SER A 249 1.62 -10.78 -6.99
C SER A 249 0.21 -10.28 -7.25
N SER A 250 -0.55 -11.09 -7.97
CA SER A 250 -1.98 -10.90 -8.16
C SER A 250 -2.74 -12.01 -7.45
N ILE A 251 -3.81 -11.65 -6.73
CA ILE A 251 -4.66 -12.56 -5.99
C ILE A 251 -6.12 -12.28 -6.36
N PRO A 252 -6.81 -13.20 -7.05
CA PRO A 252 -8.20 -12.98 -7.47
C PRO A 252 -9.14 -12.78 -6.29
N TRP A 253 -10.02 -11.77 -6.37
CA TRP A 253 -11.05 -11.52 -5.36
C TRP A 253 -11.98 -12.72 -5.14
N THR A 254 -12.20 -13.52 -6.18
CA THR A 254 -12.96 -14.77 -6.12
C THR A 254 -12.31 -15.80 -5.19
N SER A 255 -10.98 -15.86 -5.16
CA SER A 255 -10.20 -16.72 -4.27
C SER A 255 -10.14 -16.17 -2.84
N LEU A 256 -10.42 -14.88 -2.67
CA LEU A 256 -10.55 -14.24 -1.36
C LEU A 256 -11.98 -14.26 -0.81
N ASN A 257 -12.94 -14.88 -1.51
CA ASN A 257 -14.37 -14.82 -1.17
C ASN A 257 -14.88 -13.36 -1.03
N ALA A 258 -14.39 -12.47 -1.89
CA ALA A 258 -14.68 -11.03 -1.88
C ALA A 258 -15.51 -10.62 -3.13
N PRO A 259 -16.83 -10.91 -3.18
CA PRO A 259 -17.64 -10.71 -4.38
C PRO A 259 -17.82 -9.25 -4.80
N GLY A 260 -17.63 -8.29 -3.90
CA GLY A 260 -17.60 -6.85 -4.18
C GLY A 260 -16.19 -6.31 -4.47
N GLY A 261 -15.22 -7.19 -4.73
CA GLY A 261 -13.80 -6.82 -4.81
C GLY A 261 -13.34 -6.20 -3.49
N VAL A 262 -12.54 -5.13 -3.58
CA VAL A 262 -12.01 -4.40 -2.43
C VAL A 262 -13.08 -3.96 -1.43
N THR A 263 -14.29 -3.60 -1.89
CA THR A 263 -15.38 -3.14 -1.01
C THR A 263 -15.96 -4.24 -0.10
N SER A 264 -15.60 -5.51 -0.34
CA SER A 264 -15.95 -6.61 0.57
C SER A 264 -15.11 -6.60 1.85
N LEU A 265 -13.93 -5.95 1.81
CA LEU A 265 -13.01 -5.90 2.94
C LEU A 265 -13.37 -4.73 3.85
N THR A 266 -13.35 -4.99 5.15
CA THR A 266 -13.37 -3.98 6.21
C THR A 266 -11.98 -3.72 6.77
N TYR A 267 -11.06 -4.69 6.67
CA TYR A 267 -9.65 -4.52 7.02
C TYR A 267 -8.73 -5.34 6.11
N LEU A 268 -7.47 -4.93 6.05
CA LEU A 268 -6.34 -5.69 5.55
C LEU A 268 -5.17 -5.45 6.51
N VAL A 269 -4.58 -6.51 7.03
CA VAL A 269 -3.39 -6.47 7.87
C VAL A 269 -2.29 -7.33 7.28
N VAL A 270 -1.04 -6.93 7.51
CA VAL A 270 0.14 -7.55 6.90
C VAL A 270 1.21 -7.76 7.95
N ALA A 271 1.78 -8.96 7.97
CA ALA A 271 2.98 -9.28 8.73
C ALA A 271 4.02 -9.92 7.80
N GLY A 272 5.29 -9.95 8.19
CA GLY A 272 6.30 -10.59 7.37
C GLY A 272 7.59 -10.85 8.10
N VAL A 273 8.30 -11.90 7.68
CA VAL A 273 9.62 -12.29 8.19
C VAL A 273 10.51 -12.77 7.06
N ILE A 274 11.81 -12.59 7.23
CA ILE A 274 12.83 -13.17 6.35
C ILE A 274 13.41 -14.39 7.05
N GLY A 275 13.41 -15.53 6.38
CA GLY A 275 13.92 -16.78 6.92
C GLY A 275 15.11 -17.30 6.11
N SER A 276 16.11 -17.86 6.78
CA SER A 276 17.17 -18.60 6.08
C SER A 276 16.80 -20.07 5.87
N HIS A 277 17.60 -20.80 5.10
CA HIS A 277 17.48 -22.24 4.94
C HIS A 277 17.74 -23.03 6.24
N SER A 278 18.30 -22.39 7.26
CA SER A 278 18.70 -23.08 8.48
C SER A 278 17.50 -23.39 9.37
N THR A 279 17.33 -24.67 9.72
CA THR A 279 16.24 -25.15 10.58
C THR A 279 16.77 -25.91 11.79
N ASP A 280 15.93 -26.03 12.83
CA ASP A 280 16.09 -26.95 13.95
C ASP A 280 14.72 -27.53 14.29
N GLY A 281 14.54 -28.82 14.01
CA GLY A 281 13.21 -29.43 14.00
C GLY A 281 12.28 -28.70 13.02
N THR A 282 11.15 -28.20 13.53
CA THR A 282 10.15 -27.45 12.75
C THR A 282 10.31 -25.93 12.82
N ASN A 283 11.42 -25.44 13.38
CA ASN A 283 11.69 -24.01 13.52
C ASN A 283 12.74 -23.55 12.53
N ARG A 284 12.56 -22.33 12.00
CA ARG A 284 13.46 -21.70 11.03
C ARG A 284 14.27 -20.61 11.69
N TYR A 285 15.49 -20.39 11.19
CA TYR A 285 16.28 -19.23 11.58
C TYR A 285 15.73 -17.97 10.90
N LEU A 286 15.22 -17.03 11.69
CA LEU A 286 14.52 -15.83 11.25
C LEU A 286 15.38 -14.58 11.47
N SER A 287 15.32 -13.67 10.50
CA SER A 287 15.86 -12.31 10.60
C SER A 287 15.13 -11.51 11.67
N ALA A 288 15.80 -10.50 12.24
CA ALA A 288 15.15 -9.47 13.05
C ALA A 288 14.42 -8.39 12.23
N THR A 289 14.59 -8.40 10.90
CA THR A 289 13.81 -7.60 9.95
C THR A 289 12.42 -8.19 9.76
N TYR A 290 11.39 -7.35 9.86
CA TYR A 290 9.99 -7.77 9.73
C TYR A 290 9.12 -6.73 9.04
N ILE A 291 7.96 -7.18 8.56
CA ILE A 291 6.82 -6.32 8.23
C ILE A 291 5.80 -6.40 9.38
N GLY A 292 5.29 -5.24 9.78
CA GLY A 292 4.24 -5.11 10.79
C GLY A 292 4.47 -3.96 11.76
N ASP A 293 3.59 -3.80 12.73
CA ASP A 293 3.71 -2.76 13.76
C ASP A 293 4.81 -3.07 14.78
N ARG A 294 5.02 -4.36 15.06
CA ARG A 294 6.02 -4.84 16.02
C ARG A 294 6.32 -6.32 15.83
N ALA A 295 7.51 -6.76 16.20
CA ALA A 295 7.84 -8.16 16.41
C ALA A 295 8.44 -8.37 17.81
N LEU A 296 8.02 -9.41 18.52
CA LEU A 296 8.55 -9.77 19.84
C LEU A 296 9.17 -11.17 19.78
N GLY A 297 10.42 -11.28 20.20
CA GLY A 297 11.14 -12.55 20.27
C GLY A 297 12.52 -12.37 20.90
N SER A 298 13.06 -13.42 21.51
CA SER A 298 14.44 -13.41 21.98
C SER A 298 15.39 -13.35 20.79
N LYS A 299 16.45 -12.54 20.91
CA LYS A 299 17.49 -12.43 19.88
C LYS A 299 18.73 -13.25 20.24
N ASP A 300 19.44 -13.73 19.24
CA ASP A 300 20.75 -14.36 19.42
C ASP A 300 21.88 -13.32 19.48
N ALA A 301 23.13 -13.80 19.53
CA ALA A 301 24.31 -12.94 19.61
C ALA A 301 24.54 -12.07 18.36
N PHE A 302 23.84 -12.34 17.26
CA PHE A 302 23.91 -11.60 16.01
C PHE A 302 22.71 -10.66 15.82
N GLY A 303 21.90 -10.46 16.87
CA GLY A 303 20.73 -9.59 16.84
C GLY A 303 19.51 -10.20 16.13
N GLN A 304 19.59 -11.43 15.62
CA GLN A 304 18.52 -12.08 14.87
C GLN A 304 17.54 -12.79 15.81
N PHE A 305 16.27 -12.92 15.44
CA PHE A 305 15.36 -13.80 16.17
C PHE A 305 15.84 -15.27 16.15
N ALA A 306 16.65 -15.63 15.15
CA ALA A 306 17.23 -16.96 15.03
C ALA A 306 16.12 -18.02 15.05
N ARG A 307 16.31 -19.12 15.77
CA ARG A 307 15.30 -20.18 15.91
C ARG A 307 14.41 -19.99 17.14
N ASN A 308 14.44 -18.81 17.75
CA ASN A 308 13.55 -18.47 18.86
C ASN A 308 12.14 -18.23 18.33
N PHE A 309 11.20 -18.26 19.27
CA PHE A 309 9.81 -17.96 19.00
C PHE A 309 9.59 -16.46 18.77
N VAL A 310 8.78 -16.12 17.77
CA VAL A 310 8.49 -14.74 17.34
C VAL A 310 6.97 -14.53 17.28
N THR A 311 6.50 -13.53 18.01
CA THR A 311 5.13 -13.00 17.93
C THR A 311 5.12 -11.75 17.05
N LEU A 312 4.45 -11.83 15.90
CA LEU A 312 4.29 -10.72 14.97
C LEU A 312 3.00 -9.95 15.26
N PHE A 313 3.11 -8.63 15.30
CA PHE A 313 2.01 -7.68 15.36
C PHE A 313 1.81 -7.12 13.95
N PRO A 314 0.80 -7.57 13.21
CA PRO A 314 0.57 -7.14 11.84
C PRO A 314 0.34 -5.63 11.76
N GLY A 315 0.82 -5.01 10.68
CA GLY A 315 0.58 -3.61 10.37
C GLY A 315 -0.68 -3.47 9.50
N GLN A 316 -1.40 -2.36 9.67
CA GLN A 316 -2.61 -2.10 8.89
C GLN A 316 -2.27 -1.50 7.52
N VAL A 317 -2.91 -2.05 6.47
CA VAL A 317 -3.02 -1.39 5.16
C VAL A 317 -4.40 -0.76 5.07
N TYR A 318 -4.44 0.56 4.92
CA TYR A 318 -5.69 1.30 4.84
C TYR A 318 -6.34 1.07 3.48
N LEU A 319 -7.66 0.88 3.49
CA LEU A 319 -8.46 0.69 2.29
C LEU A 319 -9.01 2.04 1.85
N GLY A 320 -8.90 2.37 0.57
CA GLY A 320 -9.31 3.68 0.03
C GLY A 320 -10.77 4.03 0.28
N HIS A 321 -11.67 3.04 0.27
CA HIS A 321 -13.11 3.23 0.50
C HIS A 321 -13.51 3.35 1.98
N ASN A 322 -12.63 2.95 2.91
CA ASN A 322 -12.90 3.10 4.34
C ASN A 322 -12.79 4.57 4.75
N ASP A 323 -13.35 4.89 5.91
CA ASP A 323 -13.25 6.20 6.52
C ASP A 323 -12.56 6.06 7.89
N PHE A 324 -11.28 6.44 7.94
CA PHE A 324 -10.46 6.32 9.14
C PHE A 324 -11.02 7.12 10.33
N ARG A 325 -11.62 8.29 10.08
CA ARG A 325 -12.10 9.19 11.13
C ARG A 325 -13.58 8.99 11.46
N ASN A 326 -14.32 8.24 10.63
CA ASN A 326 -15.78 8.06 10.73
C ASN A 326 -16.53 9.41 10.68
N ASP A 327 -16.10 10.32 9.81
CA ASP A 327 -16.69 11.64 9.60
C ASP A 327 -17.33 11.81 8.21
N GLY A 328 -17.48 10.73 7.43
CA GLY A 328 -18.09 10.70 6.11
C GLY A 328 -17.14 10.99 4.94
N VAL A 329 -15.85 11.18 5.20
CA VAL A 329 -14.82 11.37 4.15
C VAL A 329 -14.00 10.08 3.97
N PRO A 330 -13.83 9.54 2.76
CA PRO A 330 -13.01 8.35 2.53
C PRO A 330 -11.50 8.58 2.68
N ASN A 331 -10.78 7.51 2.97
CA ASN A 331 -9.31 7.49 3.07
C ASN A 331 -8.63 7.92 1.78
N ALA A 332 -9.12 7.44 0.63
CA ALA A 332 -8.55 7.78 -0.67
C ALA A 332 -8.61 9.28 -0.94
N TRP A 333 -9.74 9.93 -0.63
CA TRP A 333 -9.89 11.37 -0.82
C TRP A 333 -8.98 12.17 0.12
N ARG A 334 -8.90 11.81 1.42
CA ARG A 334 -7.96 12.48 2.33
C ARG A 334 -6.51 12.32 1.88
N HIS A 335 -6.15 11.14 1.40
CA HIS A 335 -4.80 10.89 0.92
C HIS A 335 -4.48 11.70 -0.34
N GLU A 336 -5.41 11.78 -1.29
CA GLU A 336 -5.24 12.57 -2.51
C GLU A 336 -4.96 14.05 -2.22
N HIS A 337 -5.70 14.66 -1.29
CA HIS A 337 -5.56 16.09 -1.00
C HIS A 337 -4.52 16.43 0.08
N PHE A 338 -4.29 15.52 1.04
CA PHE A 338 -3.47 15.81 2.22
C PHE A 338 -2.27 14.86 2.40
N GLY A 339 -2.09 13.88 1.51
CA GLY A 339 -0.97 12.93 1.53
C GLY A 339 -1.02 11.90 2.66
N SER A 340 -2.13 11.81 3.41
CA SER A 340 -2.33 10.80 4.44
C SER A 340 -3.82 10.56 4.72
N VAL A 341 -4.17 9.31 5.04
CA VAL A 341 -5.50 8.95 5.56
C VAL A 341 -5.83 9.61 6.90
N GLN A 342 -4.81 10.10 7.63
CA GLN A 342 -4.98 10.89 8.85
C GLN A 342 -5.18 12.38 8.57
N GLY A 343 -5.42 12.81 7.32
CA GLY A 343 -5.71 14.21 6.97
C GLY A 343 -6.79 14.88 7.86
N PRO A 344 -7.08 16.17 7.66
CA PRO A 344 -7.99 16.92 8.52
C PRO A 344 -9.40 16.28 8.62
N PRO A 345 -10.14 16.54 9.71
CA PRO A 345 -11.47 16.01 9.90
C PRO A 345 -12.46 16.63 8.91
N GLY A 346 -13.55 15.91 8.67
CA GLY A 346 -14.60 16.30 7.71
C GLY A 346 -15.30 17.61 8.04
N ASP A 347 -15.30 18.07 9.30
CA ASP A 347 -15.91 19.32 9.78
C ASP A 347 -14.92 20.50 9.83
N GLU A 348 -13.69 20.32 9.36
CA GLU A 348 -12.71 21.39 9.20
C GLU A 348 -12.84 22.03 7.82
N ASP A 349 -12.69 23.36 7.77
CA ASP A 349 -12.57 24.18 6.56
C ASP A 349 -11.07 24.47 6.38
N SER A 350 -10.40 23.61 5.60
CA SER A 350 -8.94 23.53 5.58
C SER A 350 -8.26 24.64 4.75
N ASP A 351 -8.98 25.26 3.81
CA ASP A 351 -8.50 26.38 2.99
C ASP A 351 -9.20 27.72 3.29
N GLU A 352 -10.08 27.75 4.30
CA GLU A 352 -10.77 28.93 4.82
C GLU A 352 -11.75 29.58 3.81
N ASP A 353 -12.35 28.79 2.93
CA ASP A 353 -13.30 29.25 1.90
C ASP A 353 -14.77 29.24 2.37
N GLY A 354 -15.03 28.68 3.56
CA GLY A 354 -16.34 28.52 4.18
C GLY A 354 -17.02 27.18 3.90
N MET A 355 -16.37 26.24 3.22
CA MET A 355 -16.81 24.87 3.01
C MET A 355 -16.00 23.90 3.90
N GLU A 356 -16.71 23.02 4.60
CA GLU A 356 -16.04 21.96 5.37
C GLU A 356 -15.61 20.82 4.42
N ASN A 357 -14.51 20.13 4.73
CA ASN A 357 -13.93 19.03 3.96
C ASN A 357 -14.96 17.96 3.52
N GLN A 358 -15.95 17.65 4.37
CA GLN A 358 -17.02 16.71 4.03
C GLN A 358 -17.92 17.25 2.90
N ALA A 359 -18.26 18.53 2.94
CA ALA A 359 -19.05 19.17 1.89
C ALA A 359 -18.28 19.18 0.57
N GLU A 360 -16.98 19.40 0.64
CA GLU A 360 -16.07 19.39 -0.51
C GLU A 360 -15.93 18.01 -1.15
N TYR A 361 -15.76 16.96 -0.34
CA TYR A 361 -15.79 15.58 -0.82
C TYR A 361 -17.08 15.26 -1.59
N VAL A 362 -18.23 15.67 -1.03
CA VAL A 362 -19.54 15.47 -1.67
C VAL A 362 -19.64 16.27 -2.98
N ALA A 363 -19.05 17.46 -3.02
CA ALA A 363 -19.07 18.37 -4.15
C ALA A 363 -18.01 18.11 -5.24
N ASP A 364 -16.99 17.30 -4.95
CA ASP A 364 -15.79 17.09 -5.79
C ASP A 364 -14.94 18.37 -5.94
N THR A 365 -14.76 19.11 -4.86
CA THR A 365 -13.88 20.29 -4.81
C THR A 365 -12.54 19.99 -4.14
N ASP A 366 -11.62 20.95 -4.17
CA ASP A 366 -10.25 20.77 -3.71
C ASP A 366 -10.05 21.54 -2.40
N PRO A 367 -9.96 20.85 -1.25
CA PRO A 367 -9.95 21.43 0.10
C PRO A 367 -8.64 22.11 0.49
N THR A 368 -7.74 22.27 -0.48
CA THR A 368 -6.46 22.95 -0.31
C THR A 368 -6.37 24.23 -1.12
N ASN A 369 -7.47 24.63 -1.75
CA ASN A 369 -7.53 25.69 -2.74
C ASN A 369 -8.84 26.48 -2.61
N ASP A 370 -8.75 27.62 -1.93
CA ASP A 370 -9.85 28.54 -1.61
C ASP A 370 -10.68 29.05 -2.81
N ALA A 371 -10.21 28.82 -4.04
CA ALA A 371 -10.93 29.12 -5.28
C ALA A 371 -11.78 27.94 -5.80
N SER A 372 -11.69 26.76 -5.18
CA SER A 372 -12.34 25.52 -5.58
C SER A 372 -13.55 25.24 -4.70
N PHE A 373 -14.71 25.82 -5.03
CA PHE A 373 -15.94 25.62 -4.26
C PHE A 373 -17.16 25.36 -5.13
N PHE A 374 -18.15 24.70 -4.55
CA PHE A 374 -19.43 24.46 -5.20
C PHE A 374 -20.36 25.68 -5.06
N ALA A 375 -20.64 26.31 -6.19
CA ALA A 375 -21.56 27.43 -6.25
C ALA A 375 -22.59 27.30 -7.37
N ALA A 376 -23.79 27.81 -7.08
CA ALA A 376 -24.80 28.06 -8.09
C ALA A 376 -24.44 29.33 -8.88
N GLY A 377 -24.28 29.16 -10.19
CA GLY A 377 -24.17 30.22 -11.18
C GLY A 377 -25.53 30.77 -11.62
N ASN A 378 -25.47 31.94 -12.26
CA ASN A 378 -26.63 32.66 -12.78
C ASN A 378 -26.37 33.05 -14.24
N ARG A 379 -27.05 32.38 -15.17
CA ARG A 379 -27.02 32.74 -16.61
C ARG A 379 -28.05 33.78 -17.00
N GLY A 380 -28.93 34.16 -16.08
CA GLY A 380 -29.91 35.21 -16.24
C GLY A 380 -31.25 34.74 -16.83
N ALA A 381 -32.10 35.71 -17.10
CA ALA A 381 -33.43 35.48 -17.65
C ALA A 381 -33.36 35.17 -19.16
N VAL A 382 -34.18 34.21 -19.59
CA VAL A 382 -34.46 33.89 -20.99
C VAL A 382 -35.95 34.13 -21.28
N SER A 383 -36.35 34.07 -22.55
CA SER A 383 -37.77 34.19 -22.90
C SER A 383 -38.60 33.11 -22.20
N GLY A 384 -39.42 33.51 -21.23
CA GLY A 384 -40.28 32.61 -20.44
C GLY A 384 -39.57 31.77 -19.38
N GLY A 385 -38.32 32.10 -19.00
CA GLY A 385 -37.56 31.29 -18.06
C GLY A 385 -36.41 32.01 -17.36
N PHE A 386 -35.82 31.35 -16.37
CA PHE A 386 -34.60 31.76 -15.68
C PHE A 386 -33.62 30.58 -15.64
N VAL A 387 -32.36 30.83 -16.02
CA VAL A 387 -31.37 29.76 -16.19
C VAL A 387 -30.34 29.80 -15.07
N LEU A 388 -30.25 28.69 -14.33
CA LEU A 388 -29.22 28.40 -13.33
C LEU A 388 -28.20 27.44 -13.94
N ASP A 389 -26.93 27.62 -13.59
CA ASP A 389 -25.87 26.67 -13.90
C ASP A 389 -24.98 26.43 -12.68
N TRP A 390 -24.13 25.40 -12.74
CA TRP A 390 -23.16 25.07 -11.70
C TRP A 390 -22.03 24.22 -12.32
N THR A 391 -20.98 23.96 -11.55
CA THR A 391 -19.95 22.97 -11.93
C THR A 391 -20.45 21.58 -11.58
N ALA A 392 -20.55 20.71 -12.59
CA ALA A 392 -20.93 19.31 -12.37
C ALA A 392 -19.71 18.40 -12.33
N ALA A 393 -19.77 17.40 -11.46
CA ALA A 393 -18.75 16.40 -11.20
C ALA A 393 -19.28 14.99 -11.51
N SER A 394 -18.37 14.09 -11.88
CA SER A 394 -18.72 12.68 -12.13
C SER A 394 -19.17 12.00 -10.83
N GLY A 395 -20.11 11.07 -10.91
CA GLY A 395 -20.60 10.34 -9.73
C GLY A 395 -21.43 11.18 -8.75
N ARG A 396 -21.85 12.40 -9.13
CA ARG A 396 -22.69 13.28 -8.32
C ARG A 396 -24.02 13.54 -9.00
N VAL A 397 -25.05 13.82 -8.20
CA VAL A 397 -26.37 14.23 -8.70
C VAL A 397 -26.85 15.49 -8.00
N TYR A 398 -27.58 16.30 -8.76
CA TYR A 398 -27.95 17.64 -8.36
C TYR A 398 -29.46 17.80 -8.17
N SER A 399 -29.82 18.78 -7.36
CA SER A 399 -31.20 19.20 -7.12
C SER A 399 -31.29 20.71 -7.17
N VAL A 400 -32.39 21.22 -7.71
CA VAL A 400 -32.69 22.65 -7.76
C VAL A 400 -33.94 22.88 -6.95
N HIS A 401 -33.86 23.83 -6.01
CA HIS A 401 -34.98 24.24 -5.20
C HIS A 401 -35.20 25.74 -5.31
N LYS A 402 -36.42 26.18 -5.02
CA LYS A 402 -36.85 27.57 -5.11
C LYS A 402 -37.69 27.96 -3.90
N THR A 403 -37.51 29.18 -3.42
CA THR A 403 -38.44 29.83 -2.49
C THR A 403 -38.70 31.26 -2.95
N THR A 404 -39.85 31.81 -2.59
CA THR A 404 -40.19 33.22 -2.87
C THR A 404 -39.61 34.18 -1.84
N ASN A 405 -39.23 33.66 -0.67
CA ASN A 405 -38.60 34.43 0.41
C ASN A 405 -37.81 33.52 1.35
N LEU A 406 -36.81 34.07 2.03
CA LEU A 406 -35.91 33.31 2.92
C LEU A 406 -36.54 32.92 4.27
N LEU A 407 -37.81 33.27 4.53
CA LEU A 407 -38.54 32.83 5.72
C LEU A 407 -39.27 31.50 5.49
N ASP A 408 -39.58 31.19 4.23
CA ASP A 408 -40.21 29.93 3.82
C ASP A 408 -39.16 28.91 3.36
N SER A 409 -39.48 27.63 3.55
CA SER A 409 -38.64 26.53 3.07
C SER A 409 -38.53 26.52 1.54
N PHE A 410 -37.37 26.08 1.04
CA PHE A 410 -37.16 25.83 -0.37
C PHE A 410 -37.98 24.62 -0.84
N VAL A 411 -38.67 24.76 -1.98
CA VAL A 411 -39.47 23.72 -2.63
C VAL A 411 -38.68 23.15 -3.81
N PRO A 412 -38.62 21.81 -3.98
CA PRO A 412 -37.89 21.20 -5.09
C PRO A 412 -38.54 21.52 -6.44
N LEU A 413 -37.73 21.97 -7.40
CA LEU A 413 -38.10 22.11 -8.81
C LEU A 413 -37.61 20.91 -9.64
N ALA A 414 -36.43 20.41 -9.34
CA ALA A 414 -35.83 19.24 -9.98
C ALA A 414 -34.89 18.51 -9.03
N THR A 415 -34.78 17.19 -9.21
CA THR A 415 -33.91 16.31 -8.42
C THR A 415 -33.26 15.27 -9.31
N ASN A 416 -32.18 14.66 -8.84
CA ASN A 416 -31.43 13.61 -9.56
C ASN A 416 -30.93 14.07 -10.95
N LEU A 417 -30.59 15.35 -11.07
CA LEU A 417 -30.01 15.91 -12.28
C LEU A 417 -28.56 15.43 -12.41
N THR A 418 -28.19 14.94 -13.59
CA THR A 418 -26.80 14.65 -13.98
C THR A 418 -26.22 15.72 -14.90
N VAL A 419 -26.99 16.78 -15.13
CA VAL A 419 -26.61 17.95 -15.92
C VAL A 419 -26.20 19.09 -15.00
N ASN A 420 -25.58 20.11 -15.58
CA ASN A 420 -25.01 21.25 -14.86
C ASN A 420 -25.81 22.56 -15.08
N VAL A 421 -27.04 22.45 -15.58
CA VAL A 421 -27.88 23.58 -15.97
C VAL A 421 -29.35 23.23 -15.78
N TYR A 422 -30.14 24.19 -15.33
CA TYR A 422 -31.59 24.07 -15.20
C TYR A 422 -32.30 25.37 -15.58
N THR A 423 -33.39 25.26 -16.33
CA THR A 423 -34.25 26.40 -16.70
C THR A 423 -35.56 26.32 -15.93
N ASP A 424 -35.77 27.23 -14.97
CA ASP A 424 -37.07 27.41 -14.32
C ASP A 424 -38.02 28.14 -15.27
N ALA A 425 -39.22 27.61 -15.46
CA ALA A 425 -40.26 28.22 -16.29
C ALA A 425 -40.97 29.30 -15.48
N VAL A 426 -40.72 30.58 -15.80
CA VAL A 426 -41.30 31.72 -15.08
C VAL A 426 -42.30 32.47 -15.94
N GLY A 427 -43.50 32.71 -15.39
CA GLY A 427 -44.60 33.40 -16.08
C GLY A 427 -44.49 34.94 -16.06
N GLY A 428 -43.48 35.52 -15.42
CA GLY A 428 -43.29 36.96 -15.25
C GLY A 428 -42.12 37.31 -14.32
N ILE A 429 -41.98 38.58 -13.93
CA ILE A 429 -40.97 39.00 -12.93
C ILE A 429 -41.41 38.51 -11.56
N GLU A 430 -40.78 37.43 -11.09
CA GLU A 430 -40.94 36.90 -9.74
C GLU A 430 -39.62 37.06 -8.99
N ARG A 431 -39.66 37.66 -7.80
CA ARG A 431 -38.50 37.62 -6.90
C ARG A 431 -38.48 36.24 -6.27
N ALA A 432 -37.41 35.49 -6.56
CA ALA A 432 -37.21 34.16 -6.02
C ALA A 432 -35.76 33.99 -5.61
N PHE A 433 -35.55 33.09 -4.66
CA PHE A 433 -34.25 32.59 -4.24
C PHE A 433 -34.16 31.15 -4.70
N TYR A 434 -32.99 30.78 -5.23
CA TYR A 434 -32.70 29.43 -5.68
C TYR A 434 -31.59 28.84 -4.83
N SER A 435 -31.63 27.53 -4.64
CA SER A 435 -30.52 26.75 -4.11
C SER A 435 -30.29 25.55 -5.01
N VAL A 436 -29.02 25.21 -5.20
CA VAL A 436 -28.61 23.99 -5.87
C VAL A 436 -27.95 23.12 -4.82
N GLY A 437 -28.42 21.88 -4.67
CA GLY A 437 -27.84 20.90 -3.77
C GLY A 437 -27.12 19.82 -4.56
N VAL A 438 -25.98 19.37 -4.04
CA VAL A 438 -25.20 18.24 -4.57
C VAL A 438 -25.22 17.08 -3.56
N ARG A 439 -25.21 15.85 -4.07
CA ARG A 439 -24.99 14.63 -3.28
C ARG A 439 -24.28 13.58 -4.13
N LEU A 440 -23.65 12.63 -3.47
CA LEU A 440 -23.12 11.44 -4.14
C LEU A 440 -24.23 10.67 -4.88
N SER A 441 -23.90 10.15 -6.05
CA SER A 441 -24.78 9.25 -6.82
C SER A 441 -25.08 8.00 -5.99
N PRO A 442 -26.31 7.45 -6.06
CA PRO A 442 -26.62 6.14 -5.50
C PRO A 442 -25.81 5.00 -6.12
#